data_AF-A0A2E2TQB7-F1
#
_entry.id   AF-A0A2E2TQB7-F1
#
_cell.length_a   1.000
_cell.length_b   1.000
_cell.length_c   1.000
_cell.angle_alpha   90.00
_cell.angle_beta   90.00
_cell.angle_gamma   90.00
#
_symmetry.space_group_name_H-M   'P 1'
#
loop_
_entity.id
_entity.type
_entity.pdbx_description
1 polymer ?
#
loop_
_entity_poly.entity_id
_entity_poly.type
_entity_poly.pdbx_seq_one_letter_code
_entity_poly.pdbx_strand_id
1 'polypeptide(L)'
;MYIVADAYRGDRMEETVNDYLAAISGNRSQTIQFDDQSVLEISNVADLIMFNGHNGVMDYIDIKSWVNKSDKRTDIVMNACVS
;
A
#
# COMPACT_ATOMS: atom_id res chain seq x y z
N MET A 1 -17.05 7.85 -0.76
CA MET A 1 -15.84 7.37 -1.46
C MET A 1 -14.67 8.12 -0.89
N TYR A 2 -13.64 7.41 -0.43
CA TYR A 2 -12.41 8.01 0.12
C TYR A 2 -11.24 7.66 -0.80
N ILE A 3 -10.31 8.59 -0.96
CA ILE A 3 -9.01 8.36 -1.59
C ILE A 3 -7.97 8.79 -0.56
N VAL A 4 -7.06 7.87 -0.22
CA VAL A 4 -5.96 8.10 0.71
C VAL A 4 -4.68 7.81 -0.03
N ALA A 5 -3.72 8.73 0.03
CA ALA A 5 -2.45 8.63 -0.67
C ALA A 5 -1.30 8.83 0.31
N ASP A 6 -0.47 7.80 0.45
CA ASP A 6 0.78 7.88 1.16
C ASP A 6 1.84 8.54 0.26
N ALA A 7 2.24 9.76 0.58
CA ALA A 7 3.19 10.55 -0.20
C ALA A 7 4.65 10.19 0.14
N TYR A 8 5.07 8.96 -0.18
CA TYR A 8 6.45 8.53 0.04
C TYR A 8 7.45 9.40 -0.74
N ARG A 9 8.64 9.59 -0.15
CA ARG A 9 9.77 10.19 -0.85
C ARG A 9 10.38 9.21 -1.85
N GLY A 10 10.93 9.71 -2.95
CA GLY A 10 11.53 8.87 -3.99
C GLY A 10 12.71 8.00 -3.52
N ASP A 11 13.38 8.37 -2.43
CA ASP A 11 14.46 7.60 -1.80
C ASP A 11 13.97 6.52 -0.81
N ARG A 12 12.64 6.33 -0.69
CA ARG A 12 12.00 5.37 0.23
C ARG A 12 11.29 4.24 -0.54
N MET A 13 11.84 3.83 -1.68
CA MET A 13 11.23 2.80 -2.55
C MET A 13 11.05 1.47 -1.82
N GLU A 14 12.04 1.02 -1.06
CA GLU A 14 11.96 -0.23 -0.29
C GLU A 14 10.79 -0.23 0.71
N GLU A 15 10.63 0.86 1.47
CA GLU A 15 9.50 1.03 2.40
C GLU A 15 8.18 1.06 1.65
N THR A 16 8.12 1.84 0.56
CA THR A 16 6.91 1.97 -0.27
C THR A 16 6.44 0.63 -0.82
N VAL A 17 7.36 -0.17 -1.38
CA VAL A 17 7.05 -1.49 -1.94
C VAL A 17 6.64 -2.46 -0.85
N ASN A 18 7.34 -2.48 0.29
CA ASN A 18 6.96 -3.34 1.40
C ASN A 18 5.60 -2.98 1.99
N ASP A 19 5.28 -1.69 2.11
CA ASP A 19 4.00 -1.21 2.61
C ASP A 19 2.86 -1.54 1.64
N TYR A 20 3.09 -1.36 0.34
CA TYR A 20 2.17 -1.80 -0.71
C TYR A 20 1.91 -3.32 -0.65
N LEU A 21 2.96 -4.13 -0.57
CA LEU A 21 2.85 -5.59 -0.50
C LEU A 21 2.19 -6.06 0.82
N ALA A 22 2.47 -5.38 1.93
CA ALA A 22 1.81 -5.62 3.21
C ALA A 22 0.31 -5.26 3.14
N ALA A 23 -0.05 -4.18 2.45
CA ALA A 23 -1.45 -3.78 2.27
C ALA A 23 -2.24 -4.81 1.43
N ILE A 24 -1.74 -5.20 0.25
CA ILE A 24 -2.45 -6.14 -0.64
C ILE A 24 -2.55 -7.55 -0.05
N SER A 25 -1.62 -7.93 0.84
CA SER A 25 -1.63 -9.22 1.53
C SER A 25 -2.46 -9.23 2.82
N GLY A 26 -3.10 -8.11 3.17
CA GLY A 26 -3.88 -8.00 4.39
C GLY A 26 -3.06 -7.79 5.68
N ASN A 27 -1.74 -7.62 5.58
CA ASN A 27 -0.82 -7.48 6.71
C ASN A 27 -0.64 -6.05 7.22
N ARG A 28 -1.23 -5.05 6.57
CA ARG A 28 -1.12 -3.63 6.96
C ARG A 28 -2.48 -3.06 7.34
N SER A 29 -2.77 -3.08 8.64
CA SER A 29 -3.93 -2.39 9.22
C SER A 29 -3.55 -0.97 9.62
N GLN A 30 -4.36 0.00 9.18
CA GLN A 30 -4.18 1.41 9.48
C GLN A 30 -5.54 2.07 9.64
N THR A 31 -5.59 3.13 10.44
CA THR A 31 -6.81 3.92 10.66
C THR A 31 -6.50 5.41 10.57
N ILE A 32 -7.50 6.18 10.13
CA ILE A 32 -7.52 7.63 10.22
C ILE A 32 -8.65 8.00 11.19
N GLN A 33 -8.32 8.77 12.21
CA GLN A 33 -9.30 9.33 13.15
C GLN A 33 -9.63 10.77 12.75
N PHE A 34 -10.91 11.09 12.68
CA PHE A 34 -11.40 12.44 12.40
C PHE A 34 -11.75 13.20 13.68
N ASP A 35 -11.89 14.52 13.57
CA ASP A 35 -12.20 15.40 14.69
C ASP A 35 -13.55 15.09 15.35
N ASP A 36 -14.51 14.55 14.58
CA ASP A 36 -15.82 14.10 15.07
C ASP A 36 -15.79 12.73 15.75
N GLN A 37 -14.58 12.22 16.02
CA GLN A 37 -14.29 10.91 16.61
C GLN A 37 -14.61 9.70 15.72
N SER A 38 -15.06 9.90 14.48
CA SER A 38 -15.21 8.80 13.53
C SER A 38 -13.84 8.23 13.13
N VAL A 39 -13.82 6.93 12.82
CA VAL A 39 -12.60 6.19 12.45
C VAL A 39 -12.81 5.57 11.07
N LEU A 40 -11.88 5.82 10.16
CA LEU A 40 -11.81 5.19 8.85
C LEU A 40 -10.68 4.18 8.84
N GLU A 41 -11.01 2.91 8.65
CA GLU A 41 -10.03 1.87 8.35
C GLU A 41 -9.55 2.02 6.90
N ILE A 42 -8.24 1.93 6.71
CA ILE A 42 -7.57 2.12 5.41
C ILE A 42 -6.56 0.99 5.15
N SER A 43 -5.89 1.01 4.00
CA SER A 43 -4.88 0.02 3.61
C SER A 43 -5.49 -1.37 3.36
N ASN A 44 -5.39 -2.34 4.28
CA ASN A 44 -5.76 -3.73 4.05
C ASN A 44 -7.26 -3.97 3.81
N VAL A 45 -8.11 -3.03 4.21
CA VAL A 45 -9.56 -3.08 3.99
C VAL A 45 -10.00 -2.35 2.72
N ALA A 46 -9.10 -1.68 1.99
CA ALA A 46 -9.45 -0.94 0.79
C ALA A 46 -9.96 -1.85 -0.34
N ASP A 47 -10.89 -1.38 -1.16
CA ASP A 47 -11.39 -2.12 -2.33
C ASP A 47 -10.42 -2.05 -3.52
N LEU A 48 -9.60 -1.00 -3.57
CA LEU A 48 -8.55 -0.77 -4.57
C LEU A 48 -7.28 -0.25 -3.88
N ILE A 49 -6.15 -0.85 -4.19
CA ILE A 49 -4.82 -0.41 -3.74
C ILE A 49 -3.96 -0.11 -4.96
N MET A 50 -3.36 1.07 -5.00
CA MET A 50 -2.55 1.54 -6.14
C MET A 50 -1.14 1.90 -5.69
N PHE A 51 -0.16 1.36 -6.41
CA PHE A 51 1.22 1.86 -6.41
C PHE A 51 1.44 2.76 -7.63
N ASN A 52 2.09 3.91 -7.42
CA ASN A 52 2.51 4.83 -8.46
C ASN A 52 3.93 5.32 -8.18
N GLY A 53 4.88 5.04 -9.07
CA GLY A 53 6.27 5.47 -8.87
C GLY A 53 7.25 5.02 -9.94
N HIS A 54 8.48 5.51 -9.87
CA HIS A 54 9.60 5.03 -10.70
C HIS A 54 10.14 3.71 -10.14
N ASN A 55 10.67 2.85 -11.01
CA ASN A 55 11.46 1.66 -10.66
C ASN A 55 10.84 0.58 -9.77
N GLY A 56 9.58 0.70 -9.30
CA GLY A 56 8.78 -0.38 -8.70
C GLY A 56 9.57 -1.42 -7.89
N VAL A 57 9.40 -2.71 -8.24
CA VAL A 57 10.09 -3.87 -7.63
C VAL A 57 11.49 -4.12 -8.25
N MET A 58 12.03 -3.16 -9.00
CA MET A 58 13.22 -3.34 -9.84
C MET A 58 14.50 -2.77 -9.25
N ASP A 59 14.41 -1.97 -8.18
CA ASP A 59 15.59 -1.51 -7.44
C ASP A 59 16.17 -2.65 -6.57
N TYR A 60 17.44 -2.55 -6.16
CA TYR A 60 18.05 -3.47 -5.17
C TYR A 60 17.47 -3.20 -3.77
N ILE A 61 16.24 -3.66 -3.55
CA ILE A 61 15.48 -3.48 -2.30
C ILE A 61 15.25 -4.81 -1.59
N ASP A 62 15.26 -4.81 -0.27
CA ASP A 62 14.92 -5.98 0.54
C ASP A 62 13.40 -6.11 0.67
N ILE A 63 12.83 -7.12 0.01
CA ILE A 63 11.39 -7.40 0.04
C ILE A 63 11.11 -8.43 1.12
N LYS A 64 10.34 -8.02 2.12
CA LYS A 64 9.88 -8.91 3.18
C LYS A 64 8.86 -9.91 2.64
N SER A 65 8.81 -11.08 3.28
CA SER A 65 7.80 -12.09 2.95
C SER A 65 6.44 -11.69 3.52
N TRP A 66 5.51 -11.32 2.62
CA TRP A 66 4.15 -10.95 2.97
C TRP A 66 3.16 -12.05 2.57
N VAL A 67 2.81 -12.90 3.52
CA VAL A 67 1.86 -14.01 3.31
C VAL A 67 0.44 -13.48 3.43
N ASN A 68 -0.43 -13.82 2.47
CA ASN A 68 -1.82 -13.39 2.48
C ASN A 68 -2.54 -13.80 3.79
N LYS A 69 -3.18 -12.84 4.46
CA LYS A 69 -3.99 -13.02 5.67
C LYS A 69 -5.47 -12.66 5.47
N SER A 70 -5.88 -12.36 4.24
CA SER A 70 -7.23 -11.92 3.91
C SER A 70 -7.82 -12.78 2.80
N ASP A 71 -9.08 -13.16 2.99
CA ASP A 71 -9.90 -13.80 1.96
C ASP A 71 -10.64 -12.75 1.11
N LYS A 72 -10.49 -11.46 1.43
CA LYS A 72 -11.09 -10.37 0.67
C LYS A 72 -10.39 -10.26 -0.69
N ARG A 73 -11.18 -10.26 -1.76
CA ARG A 73 -10.69 -9.86 -3.09
C ARG A 73 -10.47 -8.35 -3.11
N THR A 74 -9.26 -7.92 -3.48
CA THR A 74 -8.88 -6.51 -3.59
C THR A 74 -8.36 -6.20 -4.99
N ASP A 75 -8.95 -5.16 -5.59
CA ASP A 75 -8.46 -4.43 -6.77
C ASP A 75 -6.98 -4.01 -6.59
N ILE A 76 -6.04 -4.35 -7.47
CA ILE A 76 -4.66 -3.82 -7.39
C ILE A 76 -4.21 -3.17 -8.70
N VAL A 77 -3.47 -2.08 -8.58
CA VAL A 77 -2.80 -1.39 -9.69
C VAL A 77 -1.35 -1.13 -9.32
N MET A 78 -0.42 -1.56 -10.17
CA MET A 78 0.99 -1.17 -10.08
C MET A 78 1.34 -0.38 -11.33
N ASN A 79 1.36 0.95 -11.21
CA ASN A 79 1.85 1.84 -12.26
C ASN A 79 3.31 2.19 -11.98
N ALA A 80 4.22 1.40 -12.56
CA ALA A 80 5.66 1.60 -12.45
C ALA A 80 6.28 1.79 -13.83
N CYS A 81 7.12 2.82 -13.97
CA CYS A 81 7.92 3.01 -15.18
C CYS A 81 9.25 2.25 -15.04
N VAL A 82 9.64 1.55 -16.12
CA VAL A 82 11.01 1.07 -16.32
C VAL A 82 11.82 2.23 -16.89
N SER A 83 12.95 2.53 -16.25
CA SER A 83 13.89 3.57 -16.69
C SER A 83 15.03 2.96 -17.49
#